data_AF-A0A971W6L5-F1
#
_entry.id   AF-A0A971W6L5-F1
#
_cell.length_a   1.000
_cell.length_b   1.000
_cell.length_c   1.000
_cell.angle_alpha   90.00
_cell.angle_beta   90.00
_cell.angle_gamma   90.00
#
_symmetry.space_group_name_H-M   'P 1'
#
loop_
_entity.id
_entity.type
_entity.pdbx_description
1 polymer ?
#
loop_
_entity_poly.entity_id
_entity_poly.type
_entity_poly.pdbx_seq_one_letter_code
_entity_poly.pdbx_strand_id
1 'polypeptide(L)'
;MDKDKANNCKNNIDEILTNQDTYLTALEKEFNLEQESAPVPSATEKRLPKVELTIHLPSNMLVPHIPNLNMENWQQLYKEWPEMNYDLFPRWRSADIPVMVIAGAVGALISNKLFEPFVTSHDNCSNKSFANGGHSGEIIDVVRGKLHRLKYGHDLFNPMEVSWHEYFPPNSPDIALGKTVFAWLRHLFQDTFSSEGLPLPGSSYFREIIQDAGNYEIYKTFLTIKMRDISAAAFVPLAMTLYVYGTERGNKNKFFNYRYTTLTIGALAICISVGLLLQPPSFNHPALLAMIPFVVALFKVNQQVNRLLKERYAIINKNDRILQGQQQMLIEGYRQIDRDHQLLIDSFNQLKEISDRSHFLIEGAIEHCHSILAEQEDFLRDLEEKYLKGEQELWQYRC
;
A
#
# COMPACT_ATOMS: atom_id res chain seq x y z
N MET A 1 26.22 -33.64 85.41
CA MET A 1 25.16 -33.05 84.56
C MET A 1 25.75 -32.61 83.23
N ASP A 2 25.57 -33.32 82.13
CA ASP A 2 26.15 -34.64 81.82
C ASP A 2 26.71 -34.52 80.39
N LYS A 3 27.95 -34.01 80.26
CA LYS A 3 28.66 -33.98 78.97
C LYS A 3 28.97 -35.38 78.44
N ASP A 4 29.00 -36.38 79.32
CA ASP A 4 29.27 -37.77 78.95
C ASP A 4 28.11 -38.44 78.21
N LYS A 5 26.85 -38.01 78.42
CA LYS A 5 25.70 -38.55 77.66
C LYS A 5 25.63 -38.05 76.22
N ALA A 6 26.08 -36.82 75.97
CA ALA A 6 26.09 -36.24 74.62
C ALA A 6 27.22 -36.84 73.75
N ASN A 7 28.39 -37.10 74.34
CA ASN A 7 29.50 -37.77 73.62
C ASN A 7 29.18 -39.24 73.33
N ASN A 8 28.47 -39.94 74.23
CA ASN A 8 28.12 -41.34 74.00
C ASN A 8 27.06 -41.52 72.90
N CYS A 9 26.14 -40.56 72.74
CA CYS A 9 25.14 -40.57 71.67
C CYS A 9 25.76 -40.23 70.30
N LYS A 10 26.74 -39.32 70.26
CA LYS A 10 27.45 -38.95 69.03
C LYS A 10 28.35 -40.08 68.52
N ASN A 11 29.08 -40.74 69.43
CA ASN A 11 29.89 -41.91 69.08
C ASN A 11 29.05 -43.08 68.55
N ASN A 12 27.83 -43.29 69.08
CA ASN A 12 26.91 -44.32 68.57
C ASN A 12 26.38 -44.02 67.16
N ILE A 13 26.15 -42.75 66.82
CA ILE A 13 25.67 -42.35 65.48
C ILE A 13 26.81 -42.49 64.47
N ASP A 14 28.03 -42.07 64.82
CA ASP A 14 29.19 -42.23 63.95
C ASP A 14 29.51 -43.73 63.74
N GLU A 15 29.36 -44.57 64.75
CA GLU A 15 29.52 -46.03 64.63
C GLU A 15 28.43 -46.67 63.73
N ILE A 16 27.18 -46.21 63.81
CA ILE A 16 26.09 -46.67 62.93
C ILE A 16 26.34 -46.26 61.47
N LEU A 17 26.77 -45.02 61.23
CA LEU A 17 27.05 -44.51 59.88
C LEU A 17 28.26 -45.22 59.25
N THR A 18 29.31 -45.48 60.04
CA THR A 18 30.49 -46.20 59.56
C THR A 18 30.16 -47.66 59.23
N ASN A 19 29.30 -48.31 60.03
CA ASN A 19 28.82 -49.67 59.74
C ASN A 19 27.88 -49.72 58.52
N GLN A 20 27.10 -48.66 58.28
CA GLN A 20 26.29 -48.53 57.06
C GLN A 20 27.16 -48.36 55.82
N ASP A 21 28.17 -47.49 55.85
CA ASP A 21 29.10 -47.31 54.73
C ASP A 21 29.88 -48.60 54.44
N THR A 22 30.33 -49.31 55.48
CA THR A 22 31.05 -50.58 55.32
C THR A 22 30.15 -51.67 54.72
N TYR A 23 28.87 -51.71 55.09
CA TYR A 23 27.87 -52.62 54.51
C TYR A 23 27.53 -52.26 53.05
N LEU A 24 27.44 -50.97 52.73
CA LEU A 24 27.20 -50.49 51.37
C LEU A 24 28.38 -50.77 50.44
N THR A 25 29.62 -50.60 50.89
CA THR A 25 30.82 -50.94 50.10
C THR A 25 30.99 -52.46 49.94
N ALA A 26 30.56 -53.26 50.92
CA ALA A 26 30.52 -54.72 50.79
C ALA A 26 29.47 -55.16 49.75
N LEU A 27 28.29 -54.53 49.73
CA LEU A 27 27.27 -54.72 48.70
C LEU A 27 27.76 -54.26 47.32
N GLU A 28 28.40 -53.10 47.20
CA GLU A 28 28.97 -52.61 45.92
C GLU A 28 29.99 -53.59 45.33
N LYS A 29 30.78 -54.25 46.19
CA LYS A 29 31.77 -55.25 45.78
C LYS A 29 31.14 -56.62 45.47
N GLU A 30 30.08 -57.01 46.18
CA GLU A 30 29.30 -58.22 45.92
C GLU A 30 28.47 -58.12 44.63
N PHE A 31 28.06 -56.91 44.26
CA PHE A 31 27.31 -56.59 43.04
C PHE A 31 28.18 -56.04 41.88
N ASN A 32 29.52 -55.99 42.03
CA ASN A 32 30.49 -55.51 41.02
C ASN A 32 30.16 -54.11 40.46
N LEU A 33 29.76 -53.18 41.31
CA LEU A 33 29.44 -51.79 40.97
C LEU A 33 30.69 -50.89 41.07
N GLU A 34 31.73 -51.14 40.27
CA GLU A 34 32.84 -50.19 40.14
C GLU A 34 32.40 -48.97 39.29
N GLN A 35 32.64 -47.76 39.80
CA GLN A 35 32.38 -46.51 39.10
C GLN A 35 33.28 -46.39 37.85
N GLU A 36 32.71 -46.61 36.66
CA GLU A 36 33.33 -46.17 35.42
C GLU A 36 32.96 -44.70 35.12
N SER A 37 33.99 -43.86 35.15
CA SER A 37 34.04 -42.54 34.51
C SER A 37 33.65 -42.63 33.02
N ALA A 38 32.78 -41.72 32.57
CA ALA A 38 32.39 -41.52 31.16
C ALA A 38 33.62 -41.44 30.21
N PRO A 39 33.55 -41.76 28.87
CA PRO A 39 32.39 -41.56 27.98
C PRO A 39 32.25 -42.50 26.70
N VAL A 40 31.17 -42.27 25.91
CA VAL A 40 30.96 -42.53 24.45
C VAL A 40 30.42 -43.91 23.97
N PRO A 41 29.50 -43.98 22.96
CA PRO A 41 28.59 -45.11 22.72
C PRO A 41 28.99 -46.04 21.57
N SER A 42 28.58 -47.31 21.61
CA SER A 42 27.83 -48.01 20.53
C SER A 42 27.73 -49.53 20.75
N ALA A 43 26.52 -50.06 20.52
CA ALA A 43 26.15 -51.40 20.00
C ALA A 43 27.16 -52.57 20.18
N THR A 44 26.82 -53.74 20.73
CA THR A 44 25.77 -54.64 20.26
C THR A 44 25.62 -55.83 21.24
N GLU A 45 24.37 -56.11 21.62
CA GLU A 45 23.76 -57.39 22.05
C GLU A 45 24.53 -58.42 22.90
N LYS A 46 23.96 -58.73 24.08
CA LYS A 46 23.48 -60.08 24.41
C LYS A 46 22.36 -60.02 25.47
N ARG A 47 21.17 -60.51 25.09
CA ARG A 47 19.96 -60.66 25.92
C ARG A 47 20.13 -61.72 27.00
N LEU A 48 19.45 -61.53 28.15
CA LEU A 48 18.62 -62.49 28.93
C LEU A 48 18.36 -61.91 30.35
N PRO A 49 17.32 -62.32 31.11
CA PRO A 49 15.91 -62.53 30.82
C PRO A 49 14.99 -61.61 31.67
N LYS A 50 13.73 -61.44 31.24
CA LYS A 50 12.65 -60.77 31.99
C LYS A 50 12.46 -61.39 33.38
N VAL A 51 12.54 -60.57 34.43
CA VAL A 51 11.69 -60.69 35.61
C VAL A 51 11.04 -59.32 35.81
N GLU A 52 9.71 -59.33 35.80
CA GLU A 52 8.81 -58.20 35.63
C GLU A 52 8.74 -57.35 36.91
N LEU A 53 9.37 -56.18 36.88
CA LEU A 53 8.95 -55.01 37.66
C LEU A 53 9.39 -53.76 36.90
N THR A 54 8.86 -53.62 35.69
CA THR A 54 8.87 -52.36 34.96
C THR A 54 7.85 -51.46 35.66
N ILE A 55 8.30 -50.72 36.68
CA ILE A 55 7.62 -49.48 37.04
C ILE A 55 7.82 -48.59 35.80
N HIS A 56 6.83 -48.59 34.91
CA HIS A 56 6.72 -47.63 33.83
C HIS A 56 6.52 -46.24 34.46
N LEU A 57 7.59 -45.60 34.91
CA LEU A 57 7.65 -44.16 34.73
C LEU A 57 7.69 -43.95 33.22
N PRO A 58 6.71 -43.27 32.61
CA PRO A 58 6.82 -42.93 31.21
C PRO A 58 8.00 -41.98 31.08
N SER A 59 9.07 -42.45 30.42
CA SER A 59 10.18 -41.66 29.90
C SER A 59 9.74 -40.61 28.86
N ASN A 60 8.43 -40.36 28.75
CA ASN A 60 7.76 -39.46 27.82
C ASN A 60 7.12 -38.24 28.49
N MET A 61 7.53 -37.85 29.70
CA MET A 61 7.27 -36.48 30.18
C MET A 61 8.15 -35.50 29.40
N LEU A 62 7.88 -35.38 28.10
CA LEU A 62 8.40 -34.34 27.23
C LEU A 62 7.69 -33.05 27.66
N VAL A 63 8.45 -32.12 28.24
CA VAL A 63 7.97 -30.75 28.41
C VAL A 63 7.57 -30.26 27.03
N PRO A 64 6.29 -29.87 26.82
CA PRO A 64 5.83 -29.46 25.51
C PRO A 64 6.65 -28.27 25.02
N HIS A 65 7.29 -28.43 23.86
CA HIS A 65 8.07 -27.36 23.27
C HIS A 65 7.12 -26.35 22.64
N ILE A 66 6.81 -25.30 23.40
CA ILE A 66 6.06 -24.16 22.86
C ILE A 66 6.91 -23.54 21.75
N PRO A 67 6.42 -23.49 20.49
CA PRO A 67 7.18 -22.86 19.42
C PRO A 67 7.42 -21.39 19.79
N ASN A 68 8.67 -20.94 19.67
CA ASN A 68 9.02 -19.54 19.90
C ASN A 68 8.23 -18.65 18.92
N LEU A 69 7.16 -18.03 19.41
CA LEU A 69 6.43 -17.00 18.69
C LEU A 69 7.31 -15.76 18.66
N ASN A 70 8.03 -15.56 17.56
CA ASN A 70 8.83 -14.36 17.37
C ASN A 70 7.92 -13.15 17.17
N MET A 71 7.65 -12.44 18.27
CA MET A 71 6.84 -11.23 18.31
C MET A 71 7.51 -10.01 17.64
N GLU A 72 8.83 -10.04 17.41
CA GLU A 72 9.57 -8.92 16.80
C GLU A 72 9.09 -8.62 15.37
N ASN A 73 8.57 -9.64 14.65
CA ASN A 73 8.02 -9.47 13.32
C ASN A 73 6.71 -8.66 13.29
N TRP A 74 5.97 -8.58 14.40
CA TRP A 74 4.70 -7.83 14.46
C TRP A 74 4.92 -6.32 14.41
N GLN A 75 5.99 -5.84 15.05
CA GLN A 75 6.35 -4.42 15.01
C GLN A 75 6.98 -4.03 13.66
N GLN A 76 7.61 -4.97 12.95
CA GLN A 76 8.19 -4.72 11.62
C GLN A 76 7.16 -4.63 10.48
N LEU A 77 5.94 -5.14 10.66
CA LEU A 77 4.82 -4.98 9.69
C LEU A 77 4.42 -3.51 9.48
N TYR A 78 4.83 -2.61 10.38
CA TYR A 78 4.66 -1.17 10.27
C TYR A 78 5.73 -0.46 9.41
N LYS A 79 6.60 -1.20 8.70
CA LYS A 79 7.63 -0.56 7.86
C LYS A 79 7.02 0.19 6.68
N GLU A 80 7.03 1.51 6.85
CA GLU A 80 7.02 2.59 5.87
C GLU A 80 6.04 2.40 4.70
N TRP A 81 4.82 2.89 4.92
CA TRP A 81 3.97 3.27 3.80
C TRP A 81 4.74 4.23 2.89
N PRO A 82 4.64 4.09 1.56
CA PRO A 82 5.27 5.04 0.66
C PRO A 82 4.72 6.44 0.99
N GLU A 83 5.61 7.44 1.04
CA GLU A 83 5.20 8.83 1.23
C GLU A 83 4.23 9.24 0.12
N MET A 84 2.93 9.22 0.45
CA MET A 84 1.88 9.60 -0.47
C MET A 84 1.88 11.11 -0.60
N ASN A 85 2.25 11.60 -1.78
CA ASN A 85 1.95 12.96 -2.16
C ASN A 85 0.46 13.05 -2.49
N TYR A 86 -0.37 13.19 -1.44
CA TYR A 86 -1.82 13.22 -1.57
C TYR A 86 -2.32 14.42 -2.40
N ASP A 87 -1.46 15.40 -2.63
CA ASP A 87 -1.75 16.56 -3.49
C ASP A 87 -1.77 16.21 -4.98
N LEU A 88 -1.39 14.98 -5.37
CA LEU A 88 -1.52 14.51 -6.75
C LEU A 88 -2.89 13.89 -7.06
N PHE A 89 -3.68 13.58 -6.04
CA PHE A 89 -4.96 12.87 -6.20
C PHE A 89 -6.11 13.82 -6.59
N PRO A 90 -7.14 13.29 -7.28
CA PRO A 90 -8.35 14.06 -7.60
C PRO A 90 -9.08 14.48 -6.32
N ARG A 91 -8.87 15.72 -5.88
CA ARG A 91 -9.54 16.33 -4.72
C ARG A 91 -10.55 17.38 -5.17
N TRP A 92 -11.59 16.94 -5.85
CA TRP A 92 -12.64 17.85 -6.31
C TRP A 92 -13.45 18.37 -5.12
N ARG A 93 -13.71 19.67 -5.12
CA ARG A 93 -14.62 20.35 -4.18
C ARG A 93 -15.96 20.58 -4.84
N SER A 94 -17.02 20.68 -4.05
CA SER A 94 -18.37 20.93 -4.57
C SER A 94 -18.48 22.21 -5.42
N ALA A 95 -17.67 23.22 -5.12
CA ALA A 95 -17.61 24.48 -5.88
C ALA A 95 -16.86 24.39 -7.22
N ASP A 96 -16.13 23.30 -7.47
CA ASP A 96 -15.23 23.21 -8.63
C ASP A 96 -15.99 23.17 -9.96
N ILE A 97 -17.08 22.39 -10.03
CA ILE A 97 -17.89 22.28 -11.25
C ILE A 97 -18.53 23.63 -11.61
N PRO A 98 -19.24 24.33 -10.69
CA PRO A 98 -19.75 25.67 -10.99
C PRO A 98 -18.67 26.65 -11.43
N VAL A 99 -17.51 26.69 -10.76
CA VAL A 99 -16.43 27.62 -11.09
C VAL A 99 -15.84 27.32 -12.48
N MET A 100 -15.63 26.06 -12.80
CA MET A 100 -15.18 25.62 -14.14
C MET A 100 -16.15 26.07 -15.22
N VAL A 101 -17.46 25.87 -15.01
CA VAL A 101 -18.51 26.27 -15.96
C VAL A 101 -18.55 27.78 -16.12
N ILE A 102 -18.57 28.54 -15.01
CA ILE A 102 -18.64 30.00 -15.02
C ILE A 102 -17.41 30.58 -15.71
N ALA A 103 -16.20 30.11 -15.38
CA ALA A 103 -14.99 30.65 -15.97
C ALA A 103 -14.89 30.37 -17.47
N GLY A 104 -15.29 29.17 -17.91
CA GLY A 104 -15.37 28.85 -19.34
C GLY A 104 -16.37 29.73 -20.08
N ALA A 105 -17.57 29.90 -19.51
CA ALA A 105 -18.60 30.77 -20.07
C ALA A 105 -18.17 32.24 -20.11
N VAL A 106 -17.56 32.76 -19.04
CA VAL A 106 -17.02 34.13 -18.99
C VAL A 106 -15.90 34.31 -20.01
N GLY A 107 -15.01 33.33 -20.19
CA GLY A 107 -14.00 33.36 -21.25
C GLY A 107 -14.62 33.52 -22.64
N ALA A 108 -15.65 32.75 -22.95
CA ALA A 108 -16.38 32.86 -24.23
C ALA A 108 -17.07 34.23 -24.38
N LEU A 109 -17.69 34.75 -23.30
CA LEU A 109 -18.31 36.07 -23.29
C LEU A 109 -17.29 37.20 -23.51
N ILE A 110 -16.08 37.08 -22.95
CA ILE A 110 -14.99 38.03 -23.18
C ILE A 110 -14.61 38.03 -24.67
N SER A 111 -14.40 36.86 -25.28
CA SER A 111 -14.15 36.79 -26.73
C SER A 111 -15.27 37.48 -27.52
N ASN A 112 -16.53 37.19 -27.18
CA ASN A 112 -17.66 37.79 -27.87
C ASN A 112 -17.73 39.32 -27.71
N LYS A 113 -17.46 39.84 -26.52
CA LYS A 113 -17.44 41.29 -26.25
C LYS A 113 -16.26 42.01 -26.89
N LEU A 114 -15.15 41.31 -27.15
CA LEU A 114 -14.00 41.84 -27.86
C LEU A 114 -14.17 41.86 -29.38
N PHE A 115 -15.24 41.27 -29.92
CA PHE A 115 -15.49 41.27 -31.36
C PHE A 115 -15.57 42.68 -31.97
N GLU A 116 -16.54 43.50 -31.54
CA GLU A 116 -16.75 44.85 -32.09
C GLU A 116 -15.53 45.77 -31.90
N PRO A 117 -14.88 45.83 -30.71
CA PRO A 117 -13.65 46.60 -30.54
C PRO A 117 -12.52 46.17 -31.47
N PHE A 118 -12.35 44.87 -31.71
CA PHE A 118 -11.29 44.35 -32.57
C PHE A 118 -11.58 44.63 -34.04
N VAL A 119 -12.81 44.43 -34.51
CA VAL A 119 -13.22 44.79 -35.87
C VAL A 119 -13.07 46.29 -36.10
N THR A 120 -13.53 47.13 -35.17
CA THR A 120 -13.36 48.59 -35.27
C THR A 120 -11.89 48.99 -35.31
N SER A 121 -11.05 48.37 -34.47
CA SER A 121 -9.61 48.62 -34.47
C SER A 121 -8.94 48.15 -35.77
N HIS A 122 -9.38 47.02 -36.32
CA HIS A 122 -8.93 46.52 -37.61
C HIS A 122 -9.31 47.51 -38.71
N ASP A 123 -10.56 47.94 -38.81
CA ASP A 123 -11.06 48.79 -39.89
C ASP A 123 -10.45 50.21 -39.87
N ASN A 124 -10.12 50.72 -38.68
CA ASN A 124 -9.38 51.97 -38.51
C ASN A 124 -7.92 51.89 -38.97
N CYS A 125 -7.35 50.70 -39.02
CA CYS A 125 -5.98 50.44 -39.45
C CYS A 125 -5.94 49.94 -40.90
N SER A 126 -6.89 49.12 -41.33
CA SER A 126 -6.94 48.51 -42.65
C SER A 126 -7.03 49.54 -43.76
N ASN A 127 -7.57 50.74 -43.49
CA ASN A 127 -7.70 51.84 -44.45
C ASN A 127 -6.49 52.82 -44.47
N LYS A 128 -5.40 52.52 -43.74
CA LYS A 128 -4.14 53.28 -43.80
C LYS A 128 -3.05 52.54 -44.59
N SER A 129 -2.11 53.27 -45.19
CA SER A 129 -0.96 52.66 -45.87
C SER A 129 0.01 51.97 -44.89
N PHE A 130 0.88 51.10 -45.41
CA PHE A 130 1.87 50.38 -44.58
C PHE A 130 2.73 51.32 -43.72
N ALA A 131 3.21 52.42 -44.30
CA ALA A 131 3.99 53.44 -43.61
C ALA A 131 3.24 54.13 -42.46
N ASN A 132 1.90 54.20 -42.55
CA ASN A 132 1.02 54.80 -41.55
C ASN A 132 0.40 53.75 -40.61
N GLY A 133 0.94 52.53 -40.58
CA GLY A 133 0.51 51.48 -39.68
C GLY A 133 -0.64 50.60 -40.17
N GLY A 134 -1.11 50.75 -41.41
CA GLY A 134 -2.21 49.97 -41.98
C GLY A 134 -1.84 49.03 -43.13
N HIS A 135 -2.83 48.53 -43.85
CA HIS A 135 -2.67 47.60 -45.00
C HIS A 135 -3.53 47.99 -46.23
N SER A 136 -3.86 49.28 -46.36
CA SER A 136 -4.91 49.82 -47.26
C SER A 136 -4.61 49.91 -48.74
N GLY A 137 -3.72 49.10 -49.26
CA GLY A 137 -3.27 49.19 -50.65
C GLY A 137 -3.21 47.85 -51.38
N GLU A 138 -3.79 46.80 -50.80
CA GLU A 138 -3.39 45.44 -51.13
C GLU A 138 -4.40 44.79 -52.10
N ILE A 139 -3.99 44.71 -53.38
CA ILE A 139 -4.68 44.03 -54.48
C ILE A 139 -4.49 42.50 -54.36
N ILE A 140 -4.15 42.00 -53.17
CA ILE A 140 -4.00 40.58 -52.87
C ILE A 140 -5.35 39.85 -53.03
N ASP A 141 -6.48 40.53 -52.92
CA ASP A 141 -7.82 39.94 -53.13
C ASP A 141 -8.37 40.04 -54.57
N VAL A 142 -7.69 40.73 -55.48
CA VAL A 142 -8.27 41.07 -56.82
C VAL A 142 -8.07 39.95 -57.85
N VAL A 143 -7.11 39.04 -57.66
CA VAL A 143 -6.85 37.96 -58.61
C VAL A 143 -7.77 36.77 -58.30
N ARG A 144 -8.63 36.41 -59.26
CA ARG A 144 -9.59 35.28 -59.12
C ARG A 144 -8.97 33.97 -59.62
N GLY A 145 -9.13 32.86 -58.88
CA GLY A 145 -8.87 31.49 -59.38
C GLY A 145 -8.50 30.44 -58.32
N LYS A 146 -8.76 29.16 -58.63
CA LYS A 146 -8.56 27.97 -57.77
C LYS A 146 -7.13 27.74 -57.25
N LEU A 147 -6.14 28.37 -57.90
CA LEU A 147 -4.71 28.35 -57.55
C LEU A 147 -4.21 29.69 -56.99
N HIS A 148 -5.07 30.71 -56.90
CA HIS A 148 -4.67 32.05 -56.49
C HIS A 148 -4.24 32.11 -55.02
N ARG A 149 -4.91 31.38 -54.13
CA ARG A 149 -4.51 31.30 -52.70
C ARG A 149 -3.35 30.34 -52.43
N LEU A 150 -2.99 29.55 -53.42
CA LEU A 150 -1.74 28.79 -53.49
C LEU A 150 -0.57 29.66 -53.97
N LYS A 151 -0.84 30.88 -54.43
CA LYS A 151 0.12 31.83 -55.02
C LYS A 151 0.16 33.23 -54.40
N TYR A 152 -0.84 33.63 -53.59
CA TYR A 152 -1.01 34.98 -53.04
C TYR A 152 -1.79 35.00 -51.70
N GLY A 153 -1.73 33.94 -50.89
CA GLY A 153 -2.60 33.79 -49.71
C GLY A 153 -2.05 34.33 -48.39
N HIS A 154 -2.95 34.82 -47.52
CA HIS A 154 -2.76 35.11 -46.08
C HIS A 154 -2.37 33.87 -45.22
N ASP A 155 -1.77 32.85 -45.83
CA ASP A 155 -1.42 31.59 -45.18
C ASP A 155 -0.12 31.78 -44.37
N LEU A 156 -0.14 31.28 -43.12
CA LEU A 156 0.94 31.38 -42.13
C LEU A 156 2.31 30.87 -42.62
N PHE A 157 2.35 30.17 -43.76
CA PHE A 157 3.54 29.48 -44.27
C PHE A 157 3.89 29.82 -45.72
N ASN A 158 3.30 30.87 -46.33
CA ASN A 158 3.64 31.25 -47.70
C ASN A 158 3.98 32.74 -47.88
N PRO A 159 5.14 33.21 -47.36
CA PRO A 159 5.55 34.62 -47.46
C PRO A 159 6.08 35.04 -48.84
N MET A 160 6.34 34.09 -49.75
CA MET A 160 6.94 34.36 -51.08
C MET A 160 5.92 34.87 -52.12
N GLU A 161 4.68 35.04 -51.67
CA GLU A 161 3.50 35.19 -52.48
C GLU A 161 2.76 36.48 -52.17
N VAL A 162 3.31 37.29 -51.26
CA VAL A 162 2.85 38.66 -51.00
C VAL A 162 3.35 39.57 -52.12
N SER A 163 2.48 40.41 -52.68
CA SER A 163 2.86 41.46 -53.63
C SER A 163 3.67 42.56 -52.90
N TRP A 164 4.95 42.30 -52.64
CA TRP A 164 5.82 43.19 -51.85
C TRP A 164 5.98 44.60 -52.45
N HIS A 165 5.71 44.75 -53.75
CA HIS A 165 5.74 46.03 -54.46
C HIS A 165 4.59 46.96 -54.06
N GLU A 166 3.52 46.41 -53.47
CA GLU A 166 2.40 47.17 -52.87
C GLU A 166 2.73 47.60 -51.42
N TYR A 167 3.50 46.79 -50.68
CA TYR A 167 3.96 47.10 -49.32
C TYR A 167 5.09 48.14 -49.31
N PHE A 168 5.95 48.08 -50.31
CA PHE A 168 7.10 48.95 -50.45
C PHE A 168 7.16 49.46 -51.90
N PRO A 169 6.85 50.75 -52.16
CA PRO A 169 6.89 51.28 -53.51
C PRO A 169 8.29 51.17 -54.11
N PRO A 170 8.43 51.05 -55.44
CA PRO A 170 9.71 50.76 -56.13
C PRO A 170 10.83 51.78 -55.91
N ASN A 171 10.50 52.95 -55.35
CA ASN A 171 11.48 53.98 -54.98
C ASN A 171 12.02 53.80 -53.54
N SER A 172 11.68 52.69 -52.86
CA SER A 172 12.14 52.38 -51.51
C SER A 172 13.53 51.74 -51.58
N PRO A 173 14.53 52.26 -50.84
CA PRO A 173 15.88 51.72 -50.85
C PRO A 173 15.90 50.25 -50.38
N ASP A 174 16.80 49.45 -50.96
CA ASP A 174 17.02 48.01 -50.72
C ASP A 174 16.40 47.51 -49.41
N ILE A 175 15.22 46.90 -49.54
CA ILE A 175 14.43 46.49 -48.37
C ILE A 175 15.10 45.25 -47.78
N ALA A 176 15.73 45.42 -46.62
CA ALA A 176 16.29 44.32 -45.87
C ALA A 176 15.20 43.28 -45.54
N LEU A 177 15.53 41.99 -45.71
CA LEU A 177 14.63 40.84 -45.48
C LEU A 177 13.91 40.89 -44.12
N GLY A 178 14.54 41.45 -43.08
CA GLY A 178 13.90 41.64 -41.77
C GLY A 178 12.70 42.59 -41.77
N LYS A 179 12.71 43.66 -42.59
CA LYS A 179 11.57 44.60 -42.71
C LYS A 179 10.39 43.94 -43.43
N THR A 180 10.69 43.12 -44.43
CA THR A 180 9.73 42.28 -45.16
C THR A 180 9.05 41.29 -44.23
N VAL A 181 9.81 40.53 -43.44
CA VAL A 181 9.26 39.59 -42.44
C VAL A 181 8.40 40.32 -41.39
N PHE A 182 8.85 41.47 -40.90
CA PHE A 182 8.08 42.26 -39.94
C PHE A 182 6.77 42.77 -40.53
N ALA A 183 6.78 43.23 -41.79
CA ALA A 183 5.57 43.68 -42.48
C ALA A 183 4.53 42.57 -42.61
N TRP A 184 4.98 41.36 -42.99
CA TRP A 184 4.12 40.19 -43.07
C TRP A 184 3.59 39.73 -41.72
N LEU A 185 4.42 39.68 -40.67
CA LEU A 185 3.95 39.37 -39.32
C LEU A 185 2.93 40.40 -38.81
N ARG A 186 3.14 41.68 -39.13
CA ARG A 186 2.19 42.74 -38.77
C ARG A 186 0.85 42.56 -39.50
N HIS A 187 0.90 42.23 -40.79
CA HIS A 187 -0.29 41.96 -41.59
C HIS A 187 -1.10 40.79 -41.05
N LEU A 188 -0.45 39.63 -40.87
CA LEU A 188 -1.07 38.45 -40.27
C LEU A 188 -1.66 38.75 -38.89
N PHE A 189 -0.95 39.55 -38.08
CA PHE A 189 -1.45 39.99 -36.78
C PHE A 189 -2.69 40.87 -36.93
N GLN A 190 -2.71 41.84 -37.85
CA GLN A 190 -3.87 42.69 -38.11
C GLN A 190 -5.08 41.87 -38.57
N ASP A 191 -4.91 40.89 -39.45
CA ASP A 191 -5.99 40.03 -39.93
C ASP A 191 -6.66 39.23 -38.81
N THR A 192 -5.96 38.90 -37.72
CA THR A 192 -6.59 38.24 -36.56
C THR A 192 -7.62 39.11 -35.83
N PHE A 193 -7.60 40.44 -36.04
CA PHE A 193 -8.59 41.38 -35.51
C PHE A 193 -9.79 41.58 -36.45
N SER A 194 -9.70 41.10 -37.69
CA SER A 194 -10.79 41.20 -38.66
C SER A 194 -11.98 40.32 -38.27
N SER A 195 -13.13 40.54 -38.91
CA SER A 195 -14.31 39.70 -38.74
C SER A 195 -14.13 38.29 -39.32
N GLU A 196 -13.29 38.13 -40.35
CA GLU A 196 -12.96 36.84 -40.95
C GLU A 196 -11.98 36.05 -40.07
N GLY A 197 -10.98 36.73 -39.51
CA GLY A 197 -9.85 36.13 -38.82
C GLY A 197 -8.81 35.56 -39.78
N LEU A 198 -7.71 35.08 -39.21
CA LEU A 198 -6.60 34.52 -39.97
C LEU A 198 -6.90 33.06 -40.37
N PRO A 199 -6.86 32.68 -41.65
CA PRO A 199 -7.14 31.32 -42.07
C PRO A 199 -6.14 30.32 -41.49
N LEU A 200 -6.64 29.13 -41.11
CA LEU A 200 -5.76 28.03 -40.75
C LEU A 200 -4.95 27.58 -41.98
N PRO A 201 -3.71 27.10 -41.79
CA PRO A 201 -2.92 26.51 -42.86
C PRO A 201 -3.71 25.45 -43.63
N GLY A 202 -3.82 25.60 -44.96
CA GLY A 202 -4.56 24.66 -45.81
C GLY A 202 -6.09 24.74 -45.69
N SER A 203 -6.64 25.66 -44.89
CA SER A 203 -8.10 25.90 -44.90
C SER A 203 -8.57 26.47 -46.24
N SER A 204 -7.70 27.18 -46.95
CA SER A 204 -7.92 27.76 -48.26
C SER A 204 -8.44 26.75 -49.30
N TYR A 205 -8.03 25.47 -49.22
CA TYR A 205 -8.51 24.39 -50.09
C TYR A 205 -10.02 24.10 -49.94
N PHE A 206 -10.57 24.37 -48.76
CA PHE A 206 -11.97 24.10 -48.45
C PHE A 206 -12.85 25.34 -48.65
N ARG A 207 -12.25 26.53 -48.81
CA ARG A 207 -13.01 27.79 -48.91
C ARG A 207 -13.98 27.80 -50.09
N GLU A 208 -13.51 27.48 -51.30
CA GLU A 208 -14.36 27.47 -52.50
C GLU A 208 -15.47 26.41 -52.39
N ILE A 209 -15.14 25.21 -51.91
CA ILE A 209 -16.11 24.11 -51.73
C ILE A 209 -17.21 24.50 -50.72
N ILE A 210 -16.84 25.16 -49.61
CA ILE A 210 -17.78 25.60 -48.57
C ILE A 210 -18.58 26.82 -49.03
N GLN A 211 -17.96 27.70 -49.82
CA GLN A 211 -18.59 28.90 -50.38
C GLN A 211 -19.65 28.53 -51.43
N ASP A 212 -19.35 27.57 -52.31
CA ASP A 212 -20.29 27.03 -53.31
C ASP A 212 -21.49 26.34 -52.65
N ALA A 213 -21.30 25.80 -51.44
CA ALA A 213 -22.37 25.24 -50.61
C ALA A 213 -23.21 26.28 -49.84
N GLY A 214 -22.95 27.59 -50.02
CA GLY A 214 -23.67 28.68 -49.36
C GLY A 214 -23.38 28.85 -47.86
N ASN A 215 -22.37 28.15 -47.33
CA ASN A 215 -22.12 28.02 -45.89
C ASN A 215 -20.84 28.74 -45.44
N TYR A 216 -20.61 29.95 -45.95
CA TYR A 216 -19.37 30.69 -45.68
C TYR A 216 -19.12 30.98 -44.18
N GLU A 217 -20.18 31.06 -43.37
CA GLU A 217 -20.07 31.20 -41.91
C GLU A 217 -19.45 29.97 -41.23
N ILE A 218 -19.59 28.76 -41.80
CA ILE A 218 -18.92 27.55 -41.31
C ILE A 218 -17.40 27.69 -41.50
N TYR A 219 -16.98 28.22 -42.65
CA TYR A 219 -15.57 28.49 -42.90
C TYR A 219 -15.00 29.47 -41.86
N LYS A 220 -15.67 30.61 -41.64
CA LYS A 220 -15.24 31.59 -40.62
C LYS A 220 -15.26 31.01 -39.21
N THR A 221 -16.17 30.12 -38.88
CA THR A 221 -16.31 29.59 -37.50
C THR A 221 -15.22 28.58 -37.18
N PHE A 222 -14.94 27.65 -38.10
CA PHE A 222 -14.10 26.48 -37.85
C PHE A 222 -12.71 26.57 -38.46
N LEU A 223 -12.48 27.43 -39.45
CA LEU A 223 -11.24 27.43 -40.23
C LEU A 223 -10.42 28.71 -40.10
N THR A 224 -10.76 29.60 -39.17
CA THR A 224 -9.99 30.82 -38.91
C THR A 224 -9.65 31.02 -37.43
N ILE A 225 -8.50 31.65 -37.17
CA ILE A 225 -8.00 32.05 -35.86
C ILE A 225 -8.32 33.53 -35.64
N LYS A 226 -8.86 33.88 -34.48
CA LYS A 226 -9.23 35.26 -34.13
C LYS A 226 -8.53 35.71 -32.86
N MET A 227 -8.12 36.97 -32.78
CA MET A 227 -7.42 37.52 -31.62
C MET A 227 -8.30 37.53 -30.35
N ARG A 228 -9.62 37.71 -30.53
CA ARG A 228 -10.61 37.62 -29.44
C ARG A 228 -10.58 36.27 -28.72
N ASP A 229 -10.31 35.20 -29.47
CA ASP A 229 -10.25 33.83 -28.97
C ASP A 229 -8.95 33.58 -28.21
N ILE A 230 -7.84 34.20 -28.63
CA ILE A 230 -6.57 34.19 -27.89
C ILE A 230 -6.75 34.82 -26.51
N SER A 231 -7.49 35.93 -26.43
CA SER A 231 -7.78 36.62 -25.16
C SER A 231 -8.59 35.74 -24.22
N ALA A 232 -9.60 35.03 -24.73
CA ALA A 232 -10.37 34.06 -23.96
C ALA A 232 -9.53 32.86 -23.50
N ALA A 233 -8.70 32.31 -24.39
CA ALA A 233 -7.81 31.19 -24.10
C ALA A 233 -6.74 31.53 -23.07
N ALA A 234 -6.31 32.80 -22.96
CA ALA A 234 -5.41 33.27 -21.91
C ALA A 234 -6.15 33.52 -20.58
N PHE A 235 -7.38 34.06 -20.64
CA PHE A 235 -8.18 34.35 -19.46
C PHE A 235 -8.53 33.08 -18.66
N VAL A 236 -8.97 32.02 -19.32
CA VAL A 236 -9.46 30.81 -18.65
C VAL A 236 -8.39 30.16 -17.74
N PRO A 237 -7.16 29.88 -18.21
CA PRO A 237 -6.08 29.37 -17.37
C PRO A 237 -5.71 30.33 -16.24
N LEU A 238 -5.73 31.64 -16.47
CA LEU A 238 -5.42 32.64 -15.45
C LEU A 238 -6.49 32.64 -14.35
N ALA A 239 -7.77 32.58 -14.71
CA ALA A 239 -8.88 32.46 -13.77
C ALA A 239 -8.79 31.17 -12.95
N MET A 240 -8.51 30.03 -13.58
CA MET A 240 -8.30 28.76 -12.88
C MET A 240 -7.08 28.79 -11.97
N THR A 241 -5.99 29.43 -12.40
CA THR A 241 -4.78 29.62 -11.60
C THR A 241 -5.09 30.41 -10.33
N LEU A 242 -5.82 31.52 -10.44
CA LEU A 242 -6.26 32.32 -9.30
C LEU A 242 -7.18 31.54 -8.36
N TYR A 243 -8.13 30.78 -8.90
CA TYR A 243 -9.03 29.94 -8.11
C TYR A 243 -8.29 28.85 -7.33
N VAL A 244 -7.40 28.12 -7.99
CA VAL A 244 -6.59 27.08 -7.34
C VAL A 244 -5.63 27.70 -6.33
N TYR A 245 -5.01 28.83 -6.65
CA TYR A 245 -4.14 29.54 -5.72
C TYR A 245 -4.88 29.97 -4.44
N GLY A 246 -6.12 30.45 -4.57
CA GLY A 246 -6.96 30.83 -3.43
C GLY A 246 -7.42 29.64 -2.59
N THR A 247 -7.67 28.49 -3.22
CA THR A 247 -8.21 27.31 -2.53
C THR A 247 -7.14 26.36 -1.97
N GLU A 248 -5.94 26.33 -2.54
CA GLU A 248 -4.81 25.47 -2.17
C GLU A 248 -3.67 26.28 -1.52
N ARG A 249 -3.99 27.12 -0.53
CA ARG A 249 -2.98 27.89 0.22
C ARG A 249 -1.99 26.95 0.91
N GLY A 250 -0.69 27.19 0.73
CA GLY A 250 0.38 26.41 1.34
C GLY A 250 0.85 25.17 0.56
N ASN A 251 0.11 24.73 -0.46
CA ASN A 251 0.50 23.58 -1.27
C ASN A 251 1.55 23.98 -2.33
N LYS A 252 2.73 23.35 -2.28
CA LYS A 252 3.84 23.59 -3.24
C LYS A 252 3.55 23.02 -4.63
N ASN A 253 2.70 22.00 -4.73
CA ASN A 253 2.37 21.29 -5.97
C ASN A 253 1.00 21.67 -6.56
N LYS A 254 0.39 22.77 -6.10
CA LYS A 254 -0.96 23.19 -6.50
C LYS A 254 -1.20 23.33 -8.02
N PHE A 255 -0.15 23.62 -8.79
CA PHE A 255 -0.23 23.74 -10.26
C PHE A 255 0.19 22.48 -11.03
N PHE A 256 0.62 21.44 -10.32
CA PHE A 256 0.90 20.11 -10.87
C PHE A 256 0.06 19.06 -10.14
N ASN A 257 -1.26 19.29 -10.13
CA ASN A 257 -2.26 18.46 -9.48
C ASN A 257 -3.34 18.07 -10.52
N TYR A 258 -3.87 16.86 -10.37
CA TYR A 258 -5.04 16.36 -11.09
C TYR A 258 -6.21 17.34 -11.10
N ARG A 259 -6.50 17.98 -9.95
CA ARG A 259 -7.60 18.96 -9.83
C ARG A 259 -7.40 20.17 -10.75
N TYR A 260 -6.25 20.84 -10.68
CA TYR A 260 -5.98 22.03 -11.50
C TYR A 260 -6.00 21.74 -13.00
N THR A 261 -5.38 20.64 -13.42
CA THR A 261 -5.29 20.25 -14.82
C THR A 261 -6.66 19.90 -15.39
N THR A 262 -7.46 19.09 -14.68
CA THR A 262 -8.82 18.71 -15.12
C THR A 262 -9.78 19.89 -15.16
N LEU A 263 -9.76 20.78 -14.16
CA LEU A 263 -10.61 21.98 -14.16
C LEU A 263 -10.26 22.94 -15.29
N THR A 264 -8.96 23.12 -15.58
CA THR A 264 -8.54 24.01 -16.66
C THR A 264 -8.91 23.45 -18.03
N ILE A 265 -8.74 22.14 -18.25
CA ILE A 265 -9.20 21.46 -19.48
C ILE A 265 -10.72 21.60 -19.64
N GLY A 266 -11.48 21.33 -18.57
CA GLY A 266 -12.93 21.43 -18.61
C GLY A 266 -13.43 22.86 -18.86
N ALA A 267 -12.82 23.86 -18.23
CA ALA A 267 -13.17 25.27 -18.45
C ALA A 267 -12.85 25.73 -19.88
N LEU A 268 -11.72 25.30 -20.45
CA LEU A 268 -11.38 25.57 -21.84
C LEU A 268 -12.36 24.88 -22.81
N ALA A 269 -12.82 23.66 -22.48
CA ALA A 269 -13.78 22.94 -23.32
C ALA A 269 -15.13 23.63 -23.33
N ILE A 270 -15.58 24.10 -22.16
CA ILE A 270 -16.78 24.92 -22.03
C ILE A 270 -16.62 26.25 -22.79
N CYS A 271 -15.43 26.87 -22.76
CA CYS A 271 -15.15 28.08 -23.53
C CYS A 271 -15.35 27.85 -25.04
N ILE A 272 -14.90 26.71 -25.57
CA ILE A 272 -15.13 26.30 -26.97
C ILE A 272 -16.63 26.10 -27.22
N SER A 273 -17.30 25.29 -26.38
CA SER A 273 -18.71 24.97 -26.56
C SER A 273 -19.61 26.21 -26.50
N VAL A 274 -19.38 27.10 -25.53
CA VAL A 274 -20.14 28.36 -25.40
C VAL A 274 -19.77 29.32 -26.53
N GLY A 275 -18.50 29.38 -26.96
CA GLY A 275 -18.07 30.20 -28.09
C GLY A 275 -18.76 29.84 -29.41
N LEU A 276 -19.09 28.56 -29.61
CA LEU A 276 -19.88 28.10 -30.76
C LEU A 276 -21.37 28.47 -30.68
N LEU A 277 -21.90 28.70 -29.46
CA LEU A 277 -23.29 29.07 -29.23
C LEU A 277 -23.53 30.59 -29.28
N LEU A 278 -22.48 31.38 -29.07
CA LEU A 278 -22.55 32.84 -29.12
C LEU A 278 -22.51 33.37 -30.57
N GLN A 279 -23.04 34.58 -30.77
CA GLN A 279 -23.04 35.25 -32.06
C GLN A 279 -22.11 36.48 -32.02
N PRO A 280 -21.12 36.59 -32.94
CA PRO A 280 -20.82 35.65 -34.02
C PRO A 280 -19.99 34.44 -33.54
N PRO A 281 -20.30 33.21 -34.02
CA PRO A 281 -19.72 31.96 -33.51
C PRO A 281 -18.21 31.85 -33.77
N SER A 282 -17.52 31.16 -32.86
CA SER A 282 -16.10 30.85 -33.00
C SER A 282 -15.73 29.53 -32.32
N PHE A 283 -15.01 28.66 -33.02
CA PHE A 283 -14.53 27.40 -32.45
C PHE A 283 -13.40 27.60 -31.41
N ASN A 284 -12.77 28.77 -31.36
CA ASN A 284 -11.71 29.11 -30.41
C ASN A 284 -10.53 28.10 -30.44
N HIS A 285 -9.87 28.00 -31.61
CA HIS A 285 -8.64 27.21 -31.79
C HIS A 285 -7.55 27.48 -30.74
N PRO A 286 -7.32 28.73 -30.30
CA PRO A 286 -6.37 29.01 -29.23
C PRO A 286 -6.68 28.27 -27.93
N ALA A 287 -7.95 28.10 -27.55
CA ALA A 287 -8.32 27.33 -26.36
C ALA A 287 -7.98 25.85 -26.52
N LEU A 288 -8.15 25.26 -27.72
CA LEU A 288 -7.74 23.89 -28.01
C LEU A 288 -6.22 23.72 -27.85
N LEU A 289 -5.43 24.65 -28.39
CA LEU A 289 -3.98 24.64 -28.24
C LEU A 289 -3.55 24.83 -26.78
N ALA A 290 -4.25 25.69 -26.04
CA ALA A 290 -4.00 25.92 -24.62
C ALA A 290 -4.28 24.68 -23.75
N MET A 291 -5.14 23.75 -24.18
CA MET A 291 -5.41 22.49 -23.46
C MET A 291 -4.22 21.53 -23.48
N ILE A 292 -3.42 21.52 -24.56
CA ILE A 292 -2.33 20.56 -24.79
C ILE A 292 -1.39 20.43 -23.57
N PRO A 293 -0.80 21.51 -23.02
CA PRO A 293 0.08 21.39 -21.86
C PRO A 293 -0.62 20.80 -20.62
N PHE A 294 -1.91 21.09 -20.42
CA PHE A 294 -2.69 20.54 -19.30
C PHE A 294 -3.00 19.06 -19.50
N VAL A 295 -3.28 18.62 -20.72
CA VAL A 295 -3.47 17.19 -21.05
C VAL A 295 -2.18 16.41 -20.82
N VAL A 296 -1.04 16.95 -21.26
CA VAL A 296 0.28 16.35 -21.03
C VAL A 296 0.58 16.28 -19.52
N ALA A 297 0.29 17.35 -18.77
CA ALA A 297 0.46 17.36 -17.32
C ALA A 297 -0.45 16.32 -16.63
N LEU A 298 -1.73 16.23 -17.04
CA LEU A 298 -2.67 15.25 -16.53
C LEU A 298 -2.19 13.81 -16.78
N PHE A 299 -1.66 13.53 -17.96
CA PHE A 299 -1.08 12.23 -18.28
C PHE A 299 0.10 11.89 -17.36
N LYS A 300 1.01 12.84 -17.13
CA LYS A 300 2.15 12.66 -16.21
C LYS A 300 1.70 12.43 -14.76
N VAL A 301 0.74 13.22 -14.27
CA VAL A 301 0.16 13.04 -12.93
C VAL A 301 -0.50 11.67 -12.81
N ASN A 302 -1.26 11.25 -13.82
CA ASN A 302 -1.91 9.94 -13.82
C ASN A 302 -0.91 8.78 -13.79
N GLN A 303 0.18 8.86 -14.56
CA GLN A 303 1.27 7.86 -14.49
C GLN A 303 1.91 7.80 -13.11
N GLN A 304 2.16 8.96 -12.48
CA GLN A 304 2.75 9.03 -11.15
C GLN A 304 1.82 8.44 -10.08
N VAL A 305 0.53 8.78 -10.13
CA VAL A 305 -0.49 8.21 -9.22
C VAL A 305 -0.56 6.69 -9.39
N ASN A 306 -0.62 6.19 -10.63
CA ASN A 306 -0.66 4.75 -10.90
C ASN A 306 0.58 4.02 -10.39
N ARG A 307 1.76 4.63 -10.50
CA ARG A 307 2.99 4.08 -9.94
C ARG A 307 2.92 3.97 -8.41
N LEU A 308 2.52 5.05 -7.73
CA LEU A 308 2.38 5.06 -6.26
C LEU A 308 1.32 4.04 -5.78
N LEU A 309 0.20 3.93 -6.49
CA LEU A 309 -0.82 2.92 -6.20
C LEU A 309 -0.26 1.50 -6.36
N LYS A 310 0.51 1.23 -7.42
CA LYS A 310 1.14 -0.08 -7.65
C LYS A 310 2.12 -0.44 -6.54
N GLU A 311 2.96 0.51 -6.12
CA GLU A 311 3.91 0.34 -4.99
C GLU A 311 3.15 0.03 -3.69
N ARG A 312 2.05 0.76 -3.42
CA ARG A 312 1.20 0.51 -2.25
C ARG A 312 0.55 -0.87 -2.30
N TYR A 313 -0.02 -1.27 -3.43
CA TYR A 313 -0.62 -2.60 -3.58
C TYR A 313 0.41 -3.72 -3.40
N ALA A 314 1.65 -3.52 -3.85
CA ALA A 314 2.73 -4.48 -3.63
C ALA A 314 3.04 -4.66 -2.13
N ILE A 315 3.08 -3.56 -1.37
CA ILE A 315 3.31 -3.60 0.09
C ILE A 315 2.14 -4.25 0.81
N ILE A 316 0.89 -3.89 0.46
CA ILE A 316 -0.32 -4.51 1.03
C ILE A 316 -0.31 -6.02 0.78
N ASN A 317 -0.03 -6.45 -0.46
CA ASN A 317 0.03 -7.87 -0.80
C ASN A 317 1.15 -8.61 -0.06
N LYS A 318 2.30 -7.97 0.16
CA LYS A 318 3.39 -8.53 0.96
C LYS A 318 2.97 -8.71 2.42
N ASN A 319 2.34 -7.70 3.01
CA ASN A 319 1.87 -7.74 4.38
C ASN A 319 0.75 -8.77 4.58
N ASP A 320 -0.17 -8.89 3.63
CA ASP A 320 -1.23 -9.90 3.66
C ASP A 320 -0.67 -11.34 3.67
N ARG A 321 0.34 -11.62 2.83
CA ARG A 321 1.03 -12.92 2.83
C ARG A 321 1.72 -13.22 4.17
N ILE A 322 2.34 -12.21 4.79
CA ILE A 322 2.97 -12.36 6.11
C ILE A 322 1.90 -12.68 7.17
N LEU A 323 0.79 -11.94 7.16
CA LEU A 323 -0.33 -12.17 8.07
C LEU A 323 -0.92 -13.58 7.92
N GLN A 324 -1.11 -14.05 6.68
CA GLN A 324 -1.58 -15.41 6.41
C GLN A 324 -0.61 -16.47 6.95
N GLY A 325 0.70 -16.28 6.75
CA GLY A 325 1.71 -17.18 7.31
C GLY A 325 1.73 -17.20 8.84
N GLN A 326 1.56 -16.04 9.47
CA GLN A 326 1.46 -15.93 10.93
C GLN A 326 0.19 -16.57 11.48
N GLN A 327 -0.94 -16.38 10.80
CA GLN A 327 -2.19 -17.04 11.16
C GLN A 327 -2.07 -18.57 11.12
N GLN A 328 -1.39 -19.11 10.10
CA GLN A 328 -1.13 -20.54 10.01
C GLN A 328 -0.24 -21.04 11.17
N MET A 329 0.83 -20.30 11.52
CA MET A 329 1.66 -20.64 12.68
C MET A 329 0.86 -20.64 13.98
N LEU A 330 -0.04 -19.68 14.16
CA LEU A 330 -0.90 -19.59 15.35
C LEU A 330 -1.84 -20.80 15.44
N ILE A 331 -2.46 -21.18 14.32
CA ILE A 331 -3.35 -22.36 14.24
C ILE A 331 -2.59 -23.64 14.58
N GLU A 332 -1.38 -23.82 14.05
CA GLU A 332 -0.59 -25.02 14.35
C GLU A 332 -0.11 -25.02 15.81
N GLY A 333 0.24 -23.85 16.37
CA GLY A 333 0.52 -23.70 17.79
C GLY A 333 -0.66 -24.10 18.68
N TYR A 334 -1.89 -23.66 18.36
CA TYR A 334 -3.10 -24.07 19.07
C TYR A 334 -3.33 -25.59 19.01
N ARG A 335 -3.18 -26.20 17.83
CA ARG A 335 -3.30 -27.66 17.68
C ARG A 335 -2.28 -28.41 18.51
N GLN A 336 -1.06 -27.89 18.62
CA GLN A 336 -0.02 -28.50 19.44
C GLN A 336 -0.39 -28.43 20.93
N ILE A 337 -0.87 -27.28 21.40
CA ILE A 337 -1.38 -27.13 22.78
C ILE A 337 -2.50 -28.12 23.08
N ASP A 338 -3.45 -28.30 22.16
CA ASP A 338 -4.56 -29.26 22.35
C ASP A 338 -4.04 -30.71 22.47
N ARG A 339 -3.04 -31.09 21.66
CA ARG A 339 -2.41 -32.42 21.75
C ARG A 339 -1.67 -32.60 23.07
N ASP A 340 -0.91 -31.59 23.48
CA ASP A 340 -0.13 -31.63 24.72
C ASP A 340 -1.05 -31.70 25.94
N HIS A 341 -2.20 -31.00 25.90
CA HIS A 341 -3.23 -31.08 26.92
C HIS A 341 -3.81 -32.50 27.04
N GLN A 342 -4.12 -33.13 25.90
CA GLN A 342 -4.61 -34.50 25.89
C GLN A 342 -3.59 -35.49 26.44
N LEU A 343 -2.31 -35.36 26.07
CA LEU A 343 -1.22 -36.17 26.62
C LEU A 343 -1.09 -36.02 28.14
N LEU A 344 -1.29 -34.82 28.67
CA LEU A 344 -1.24 -34.54 30.10
C LEU A 344 -2.42 -35.20 30.84
N ILE A 345 -3.62 -35.16 30.27
CA ILE A 345 -4.80 -35.87 30.79
C ILE A 345 -4.53 -37.39 30.81
N ASP A 346 -4.02 -37.95 29.73
CA ASP A 346 -3.74 -39.39 29.63
C ASP A 346 -2.68 -39.82 30.66
N SER A 347 -1.63 -39.01 30.83
CA SER A 347 -0.58 -39.25 31.83
C SER A 347 -1.14 -39.18 33.26
N PHE A 348 -2.02 -38.22 33.54
CA PHE A 348 -2.68 -38.10 34.84
C PHE A 348 -3.56 -39.31 35.13
N ASN A 349 -4.31 -39.79 34.15
CA ASN A 349 -5.14 -40.99 34.28
C ASN A 349 -4.29 -42.24 34.55
N GLN A 350 -3.14 -42.38 33.91
CA GLN A 350 -2.20 -43.48 34.19
C GLN A 350 -1.65 -43.41 35.62
N LEU A 351 -1.24 -42.23 36.08
CA LEU A 351 -0.78 -42.04 37.46
C LEU A 351 -1.87 -42.38 38.48
N LYS A 352 -3.11 -42.00 38.19
CA LYS A 352 -4.26 -42.36 39.03
C LYS A 352 -4.45 -43.87 39.09
N GLU A 353 -4.41 -44.57 37.95
CA GLU A 353 -4.54 -46.03 37.93
C GLU A 353 -3.43 -46.71 38.74
N ILE A 354 -2.18 -46.24 38.62
CA ILE A 354 -1.06 -46.74 39.42
C ILE A 354 -1.32 -46.50 40.92
N SER A 355 -1.74 -45.29 41.29
CA SER A 355 -2.08 -44.95 42.68
C SER A 355 -3.18 -45.86 43.24
N ASP A 356 -4.25 -46.07 42.47
CA ASP A 356 -5.38 -46.91 42.87
C ASP A 356 -4.94 -48.38 43.05
N ARG A 357 -4.10 -48.91 42.14
CA ARG A 357 -3.52 -50.26 42.26
C ARG A 357 -2.59 -50.38 43.47
N SER A 358 -1.73 -49.38 43.70
CA SER A 358 -0.84 -49.36 44.86
C SER A 358 -1.63 -49.32 46.16
N HIS A 359 -2.70 -48.53 46.23
CA HIS A 359 -3.58 -48.48 47.39
C HIS A 359 -4.22 -49.85 47.67
N PHE A 360 -4.76 -50.51 46.64
CA PHE A 360 -5.33 -51.86 46.77
C PHE A 360 -4.30 -52.89 47.28
N LEU A 361 -3.06 -52.85 46.76
CA LEU A 361 -1.99 -53.73 47.24
C LEU A 361 -1.62 -53.46 48.71
N ILE A 362 -1.58 -52.19 49.11
CA ILE A 362 -1.30 -51.80 50.50
C ILE A 362 -2.43 -52.27 51.42
N GLU A 363 -3.69 -52.05 51.06
CA GLU A 363 -4.83 -52.53 51.83
C GLU A 363 -4.82 -54.06 51.97
N GLY A 364 -4.59 -54.79 50.87
CA GLY A 364 -4.49 -56.26 50.92
C GLY A 364 -3.33 -56.74 51.81
N ALA A 365 -2.19 -56.04 51.81
CA ALA A 365 -1.08 -56.35 52.70
C ALA A 365 -1.43 -56.07 54.18
N ILE A 366 -2.13 -54.97 54.45
CA ILE A 366 -2.62 -54.63 55.80
C ILE A 366 -3.60 -55.68 56.30
N GLU A 367 -4.57 -56.10 55.48
CA GLU A 367 -5.50 -57.19 55.81
C GLU A 367 -4.78 -58.49 56.10
N HIS A 368 -3.76 -58.84 55.30
CA HIS A 368 -2.96 -60.04 55.54
C HIS A 368 -2.19 -59.97 56.87
N CYS A 369 -1.58 -58.81 57.18
CA CYS A 369 -0.94 -58.58 58.48
C CYS A 369 -1.94 -58.74 59.64
N HIS A 370 -3.16 -58.20 59.51
CA HIS A 370 -4.21 -58.38 60.51
C HIS A 370 -4.59 -59.86 60.69
N SER A 371 -4.69 -60.63 59.60
CA SER A 371 -4.95 -62.07 59.66
C SER A 371 -3.84 -62.82 60.42
N ILE A 372 -2.57 -62.54 60.12
CA ILE A 372 -1.43 -63.15 60.82
C ILE A 372 -1.45 -62.80 62.31
N LEU A 373 -1.71 -61.53 62.64
CA LEU A 373 -1.80 -61.09 64.03
C LEU A 373 -2.93 -61.82 64.78
N ALA A 374 -4.10 -61.97 64.16
CA ALA A 374 -5.22 -62.72 64.75
C ALA A 374 -4.87 -64.21 64.97
N GLU A 375 -4.22 -64.86 64.01
CA GLU A 375 -3.73 -66.24 64.17
C GLU A 375 -2.71 -66.37 65.31
N GLN A 376 -1.81 -65.39 65.45
CA GLN A 376 -0.85 -65.37 66.56
C GLN A 376 -1.52 -65.14 67.91
N GLU A 377 -2.52 -64.26 67.99
CA GLU A 377 -3.33 -64.06 69.20
C GLU A 377 -4.06 -65.33 69.61
N ASP A 378 -4.69 -66.02 68.66
CA ASP A 378 -5.38 -67.30 68.91
C ASP A 378 -4.42 -68.39 69.39
N PHE A 379 -3.22 -68.48 68.79
CA PHE A 379 -2.17 -69.40 69.22
C PHE A 379 -1.66 -69.10 70.62
N LEU A 380 -1.41 -67.82 70.94
CA LEU A 380 -1.00 -67.40 72.28
C LEU A 380 -2.07 -67.70 73.32
N ARG A 381 -3.35 -67.50 72.98
CA ARG A 381 -4.48 -67.83 73.87
C ARG A 381 -4.58 -69.33 74.15
N ASP A 382 -4.40 -70.18 73.14
CA ASP A 382 -4.37 -71.65 73.33
C ASP A 382 -3.18 -72.11 74.19
N LEU A 383 -2.01 -71.47 74.02
CA LEU A 383 -0.84 -71.68 74.88
C LEU A 383 -1.09 -71.26 76.33
N GLU A 384 -1.73 -70.11 76.55
CA GLU A 384 -2.09 -69.61 77.87
C GLU A 384 -3.10 -70.54 78.55
N GLU A 385 -4.14 -71.00 77.84
CA GLU A 385 -5.10 -71.98 78.36
C GLU A 385 -4.43 -73.31 78.73
N LYS A 386 -3.52 -73.81 77.89
CA LYS A 386 -2.74 -75.02 78.18
C LYS A 386 -1.80 -74.84 79.36
N TYR A 387 -1.17 -73.68 79.49
CA TYR A 387 -0.31 -73.35 80.62
C TYR A 387 -1.11 -73.30 81.93
N LEU A 388 -2.23 -72.58 81.95
CA LEU A 388 -3.16 -72.52 83.08
C LEU A 388 -3.68 -73.91 83.49
N LYS A 389 -3.99 -74.77 82.51
CA LYS A 389 -4.42 -76.15 82.76
C LYS A 389 -3.31 -77.02 83.34
N GLY A 390 -2.08 -76.89 82.81
CA GLY A 390 -0.90 -77.55 83.37
C GLY A 390 -0.55 -77.06 84.78
N GLU A 391 -0.77 -75.77 85.07
CA GLU A 391 -0.59 -75.20 86.40
C GLU A 391 -1.64 -75.72 87.40
N GLN A 392 -2.89 -75.87 86.97
CA GLN A 392 -3.95 -76.53 87.76
C GLN A 392 -3.65 -78.00 88.05
N GLU A 393 -3.15 -78.74 87.07
CA GLU A 393 -2.73 -80.15 87.24
C GLU A 393 -1.54 -80.27 88.21
N LEU A 394 -0.57 -79.35 88.15
CA LEU A 394 0.54 -79.28 89.11
C LEU A 394 0.09 -78.90 90.54
N TRP A 395 -0.94 -78.08 90.67
CA TRP A 395 -1.58 -77.77 91.96
C TRP A 395 -2.29 -78.99 92.56
N GLN A 396 -2.90 -79.84 91.74
CA GLN A 396 -3.51 -81.11 92.19
C GLN A 396 -2.49 -82.15 92.65
N TYR A 397 -1.23 -82.07 92.20
CA TYR A 397 -0.13 -82.92 92.67
C TYR A 397 0.57 -82.39 93.94
N ARG A 398 0.29 -81.14 94.35
CA ARG A 398 0.86 -80.51 95.56
C ARG A 398 -0.10 -80.48 96.76
N CYS A 399 -1.38 -80.83 96.56
CA CYS A 399 -2.35 -81.10 97.63
C CYS A 399 -2.47 -82.61 97.82
#